data_AF-A0A9W4UV22-F1
#
_entry.id   AF-A0A9W4UV22-F1
#
_cell.length_a   1.000
_cell.length_b   1.000
_cell.length_c   1.000
_cell.angle_alpha   90.00
_cell.angle_beta   90.00
_cell.angle_gamma   90.00
#
_symmetry.space_group_name_H-M   'P 1'
#
loop_
_entity.id
_entity.type
_entity.pdbx_description
1 polymer ?
#
loop_
_entity_poly.entity_id
_entity_poly.type
_entity_poly.pdbx_seq_one_letter_code
_entity_poly.pdbx_strand_id
1 'polypeptide(L)'
;MRFSSILISSIPFVLVSAHGKVAAVAGDAGGNGTALGIMGGIVPGPGKNKVTEVDTTVFGKTNIATDGLGKTNAGGQNKVADIAGTMAQSGSTLPQVSSNGGSISGTFHIVTTDGAGPVSAMIDSSATGAFANGVKANVVTDVPGNKGNIKPNGSVPRGLSYLALRARSIVARAANVNQDYPVKIEVPAGTTCTGTAGGQSNVCFMKIANSNKAGPFGGVIAFQMADAGAAAGATTAGAATAAKKATGATKGTAKRFAA
;
A
#
# COMPACT_ATOMS: atom_id res chain seq x y z
N MET A 1 11.25 -54.46 -18.87
CA MET A 1 10.70 -53.41 -17.98
C MET A 1 11.04 -52.06 -18.60
N ARG A 2 10.04 -51.31 -19.09
CA ARG A 2 10.25 -50.00 -19.72
C ARG A 2 10.10 -48.92 -18.65
N PHE A 3 11.20 -48.28 -18.28
CA PHE A 3 11.20 -47.15 -17.35
C PHE A 3 10.66 -45.91 -18.07
N SER A 4 9.39 -45.56 -17.82
CA SER A 4 8.84 -44.27 -18.19
C SER A 4 9.48 -43.18 -17.33
N SER A 5 10.37 -42.40 -17.95
CA SER A 5 10.92 -41.19 -17.34
C SER A 5 9.84 -40.11 -17.35
N ILE A 6 9.26 -39.82 -16.18
CA ILE A 6 8.36 -38.69 -15.98
C ILE A 6 9.22 -37.42 -15.94
N LEU A 7 9.27 -36.70 -17.07
CA LEU A 7 9.77 -35.33 -17.13
C LEU A 7 8.82 -34.43 -16.33
N ILE A 8 9.19 -34.13 -15.09
CA ILE A 8 8.56 -33.06 -14.30
C ILE A 8 8.95 -31.75 -14.95
N SER A 9 8.11 -31.25 -15.85
CA SER A 9 8.17 -29.89 -16.37
C SER A 9 8.00 -28.91 -15.21
N SER A 10 9.11 -28.38 -14.72
CA SER A 10 9.14 -27.25 -13.79
C SER A 10 8.45 -26.05 -14.47
N ILE A 11 7.21 -25.78 -14.08
CA ILE A 11 6.50 -24.57 -14.50
C ILE A 11 7.32 -23.40 -13.96
N PRO A 12 7.92 -22.54 -14.80
CA PRO A 12 8.52 -21.33 -14.31
C PRO A 12 7.38 -20.51 -13.71
N PHE A 13 7.43 -20.31 -12.39
CA PHE A 13 6.66 -19.24 -11.76
C PHE A 13 7.11 -17.95 -12.42
N VAL A 14 6.34 -17.49 -13.40
CA VAL A 14 6.51 -16.15 -13.97
C VAL A 14 6.45 -15.20 -12.79
N LEU A 15 7.60 -14.63 -12.44
CA LEU A 15 7.68 -13.53 -11.49
C LEU A 15 6.76 -12.46 -12.04
N VAL A 16 5.61 -12.32 -11.39
CA VAL A 16 4.58 -11.38 -11.77
C VAL A 16 5.17 -10.00 -11.54
N SER A 17 5.65 -9.38 -12.63
CA SER A 17 6.16 -8.02 -12.60
C SER A 17 4.97 -7.08 -12.72
N ALA A 18 4.28 -6.87 -11.61
CA ALA A 18 3.14 -5.97 -11.57
C ALA A 18 2.96 -5.41 -10.15
N HIS A 19 2.85 -4.08 -10.05
CA HIS A 19 3.38 -3.38 -8.88
C HIS A 19 2.51 -2.18 -8.51
N GLY A 20 1.70 -2.37 -7.46
CA GLY A 20 0.87 -1.36 -6.85
C GLY A 20 0.87 -1.59 -5.34
N LYS A 21 1.28 -0.59 -4.56
CA LYS A 21 1.49 -0.75 -3.11
C LYS A 21 0.77 0.34 -2.31
N VAL A 22 0.31 -0.01 -1.12
CA VAL A 22 -0.20 0.96 -0.14
C VAL A 22 0.99 1.60 0.56
N ALA A 23 1.40 2.77 0.08
CA ALA A 23 2.67 3.39 0.45
C ALA A 23 2.63 4.04 1.84
N ALA A 24 1.51 4.68 2.18
CA ALA A 24 1.29 5.30 3.48
C ALA A 24 -0.21 5.40 3.74
N VAL A 25 -0.61 5.30 5.00
CA VAL A 25 -1.99 5.48 5.46
C VAL A 25 -2.01 6.21 6.80
N ALA A 26 -3.08 6.95 7.03
CA ALA A 26 -3.43 7.58 8.30
C ALA A 26 -4.90 7.33 8.60
N GLY A 27 -5.21 7.16 9.88
CA GLY A 27 -6.59 7.10 10.34
C GLY A 27 -7.15 8.50 10.53
N ASP A 28 -8.47 8.65 10.48
CA ASP A 28 -9.14 9.93 10.69
C ASP A 28 -8.97 10.48 12.11
N ALA A 29 -8.70 9.63 13.09
CA ALA A 29 -8.33 10.01 14.45
C ALA A 29 -6.81 10.09 14.67
N GLY A 30 -6.01 10.05 13.60
CA GLY A 30 -4.55 10.17 13.62
C GLY A 30 -3.81 8.84 13.47
N GLY A 31 -2.53 8.84 13.86
CA GLY A 31 -1.62 7.71 13.64
C GLY A 31 -1.23 7.50 12.18
N ASN A 32 -0.18 6.72 11.95
CA ASN A 32 0.36 6.47 10.61
C ASN A 32 0.72 5.00 10.45
N GLY A 33 0.67 4.52 9.20
CA GLY A 33 1.07 3.17 8.85
C GLY A 33 1.49 3.05 7.39
N THR A 34 2.11 1.91 7.08
CA THR A 34 2.40 1.43 5.72
C THR A 34 1.85 0.00 5.60
N ALA A 35 1.87 -0.59 4.40
CA ALA A 35 1.50 -2.00 4.29
C ALA A 35 2.60 -2.94 4.82
N LEU A 36 2.18 -4.10 5.34
CA LEU A 36 3.07 -5.16 5.81
C LEU A 36 4.04 -5.59 4.71
N GLY A 37 5.30 -5.81 5.10
CA GLY A 37 6.35 -6.29 4.20
C GLY A 37 6.89 -5.26 3.21
N ILE A 38 6.42 -4.00 3.26
CA ILE A 38 6.97 -2.88 2.46
C ILE A 38 8.20 -2.31 3.18
N MET A 39 9.30 -2.07 2.46
CA MET A 39 10.55 -1.53 2.99
C MET A 39 10.64 0.01 2.97
N GLY A 40 9.53 0.70 2.69
CA GLY A 40 9.38 2.14 2.84
C GLY A 40 10.42 2.93 2.03
N GLY A 41 11.07 3.91 2.68
CA GLY A 41 12.07 4.79 2.06
C GLY A 41 13.38 4.12 1.61
N ILE A 42 13.56 2.81 1.89
CA ILE A 42 14.70 2.03 1.40
C ILE A 42 14.55 1.73 -0.09
N VAL A 43 13.31 1.60 -0.57
CA VAL A 43 12.99 1.35 -1.97
C VAL A 43 12.50 2.64 -2.61
N PRO A 44 13.20 3.19 -3.62
CA PRO A 44 12.76 4.38 -4.33
C PRO A 44 11.30 4.22 -4.80
N GLY A 45 10.47 5.24 -4.60
CA GLY A 45 9.12 5.28 -5.16
C GLY A 45 9.16 5.22 -6.70
N PRO A 46 9.78 6.21 -7.37
CA PRO A 46 10.04 6.15 -8.80
C PRO A 46 11.41 5.53 -9.12
N GLY A 47 11.50 4.74 -10.21
CA GLY A 47 12.76 4.14 -10.62
C GLY A 47 12.60 2.97 -11.59
N LYS A 48 13.70 2.26 -11.85
CA LYS A 48 13.67 1.03 -12.66
C LYS A 48 12.85 -0.02 -11.92
N ASN A 49 11.93 -0.68 -12.62
CA ASN A 49 11.14 -1.83 -12.20
C ASN A 49 11.86 -2.71 -11.17
N LYS A 50 12.94 -3.40 -11.57
CA LYS A 50 13.69 -4.30 -10.68
C LYS A 50 14.15 -3.75 -9.31
N VAL A 51 14.14 -2.43 -9.11
CA VAL A 51 14.51 -1.75 -7.86
C VAL A 51 13.28 -1.33 -7.06
N THR A 52 12.23 -0.81 -7.72
CA THR A 52 11.03 -0.25 -7.06
C THR A 52 9.95 -1.30 -6.76
N GLU A 53 10.04 -2.42 -7.45
CA GLU A 53 9.05 -3.50 -7.49
C GLU A 53 9.13 -4.48 -6.32
N VAL A 54 10.26 -4.52 -5.61
CA VAL A 54 10.50 -5.49 -4.55
C VAL A 54 9.53 -5.38 -3.37
N ASP A 55 8.89 -4.22 -3.27
CA ASP A 55 8.02 -3.74 -2.19
C ASP A 55 6.52 -3.83 -2.48
N THR A 56 6.11 -4.48 -3.58
CA THR A 56 4.68 -4.72 -3.80
C THR A 56 4.25 -6.03 -3.16
N THR A 57 3.15 -5.97 -2.41
CA THR A 57 2.48 -7.19 -1.95
C THR A 57 1.64 -7.77 -3.07
N VAL A 58 1.87 -9.06 -3.36
CA VAL A 58 1.08 -9.86 -4.30
C VAL A 58 0.26 -10.88 -3.53
N PHE A 59 -1.03 -10.98 -3.85
CA PHE A 59 -1.91 -12.03 -3.31
C PHE A 59 -2.13 -13.15 -4.33
N GLY A 60 -2.52 -14.34 -3.84
CA GLY A 60 -2.73 -15.51 -4.71
C GLY A 60 -4.10 -15.58 -5.39
N LYS A 61 -5.09 -14.77 -4.95
CA LYS A 61 -6.49 -14.86 -5.40
C LYS A 61 -7.11 -13.48 -5.58
N THR A 62 -7.82 -13.28 -6.70
CA THR A 62 -8.50 -12.02 -7.06
C THR A 62 -9.72 -11.70 -6.22
N ASN A 63 -10.29 -12.69 -5.54
CA ASN A 63 -11.30 -12.45 -4.53
C ASN A 63 -10.65 -11.83 -3.30
N ILE A 64 -11.14 -10.65 -2.88
CA ILE A 64 -10.59 -9.94 -1.72
C ILE A 64 -10.80 -10.71 -0.42
N ALA A 65 -11.95 -11.40 -0.29
CA ALA A 65 -12.37 -12.19 0.86
C ALA A 65 -11.68 -13.57 0.89
N THR A 66 -10.36 -13.57 0.82
CA THR A 66 -9.55 -14.78 0.94
C THR A 66 -8.39 -14.51 1.88
N ASP A 67 -8.10 -15.50 2.72
CA ASP A 67 -7.08 -15.41 3.75
C ASP A 67 -5.67 -15.21 3.19
N GLY A 68 -4.80 -14.71 4.07
CA GLY A 68 -3.38 -14.53 3.83
C GLY A 68 -2.97 -13.07 3.68
N LEU A 69 -1.76 -12.78 4.17
CA LEU A 69 -1.18 -11.43 4.21
C LEU A 69 -0.44 -11.04 2.92
N GLY A 70 -0.46 -11.93 1.91
CA GLY A 70 0.29 -11.77 0.67
C GLY A 70 1.79 -12.00 0.85
N LYS A 71 2.56 -11.71 -0.19
CA LYS A 71 4.02 -11.80 -0.19
C LYS A 71 4.63 -10.66 -0.99
N THR A 72 5.80 -10.19 -0.59
CA THR A 72 6.63 -9.28 -1.38
C THR A 72 7.81 -10.03 -1.98
N ASN A 73 8.41 -9.47 -3.04
CA ASN A 73 9.57 -10.09 -3.67
C ASN A 73 10.84 -9.92 -2.81
N ALA A 74 10.97 -8.82 -2.06
CA ALA A 74 12.07 -8.61 -1.11
C ALA A 74 11.90 -9.40 0.19
N GLY A 75 10.72 -9.34 0.81
CA GLY A 75 10.46 -9.87 2.15
C GLY A 75 9.94 -11.31 2.16
N GLY A 76 9.55 -11.86 1.01
CA GLY A 76 8.89 -13.16 0.94
C GLY A 76 7.47 -13.09 1.49
N GLN A 77 7.01 -14.18 2.12
CA GLN A 77 5.67 -14.27 2.69
C GLN A 77 5.50 -13.27 3.84
N ASN A 78 4.53 -12.37 3.73
CA ASN A 78 4.21 -11.41 4.80
C ASN A 78 3.66 -12.13 6.03
N LYS A 79 4.04 -11.64 7.21
CA LYS A 79 3.70 -12.20 8.52
C LYS A 79 3.16 -11.11 9.43
N VAL A 80 2.41 -11.52 10.45
CA VAL A 80 1.94 -10.63 11.53
C VAL A 80 3.10 -9.88 12.19
N ALA A 81 4.26 -10.54 12.32
CA ALA A 81 5.48 -9.96 12.87
C ALA A 81 6.02 -8.76 12.07
N ASP A 82 5.67 -8.61 10.79
CA ASP A 82 6.16 -7.54 9.93
C ASP A 82 5.56 -6.16 10.29
N ILE A 83 4.57 -6.12 11.20
CA ILE A 83 4.12 -4.85 11.80
C ILE A 83 5.27 -4.10 12.46
N ALA A 84 6.23 -4.80 13.08
CA ALA A 84 7.35 -4.12 13.72
C ALA A 84 8.13 -3.25 12.71
N GLY A 85 8.32 -3.74 11.48
CA GLY A 85 8.92 -2.98 10.40
C GLY A 85 8.02 -1.82 9.93
N THR A 86 6.70 -2.06 9.88
CA THR A 86 5.70 -1.02 9.54
C THR A 86 5.74 0.16 10.53
N MET A 87 5.77 -0.15 11.83
CA MET A 87 5.85 0.86 12.90
C MET A 87 7.23 1.54 12.94
N ALA A 88 8.31 0.82 12.66
CA ALA A 88 9.63 1.44 12.55
C ALA A 88 9.69 2.50 11.42
N GLN A 89 8.90 2.33 10.36
CA GLN A 89 8.82 3.27 9.24
C GLN A 89 7.83 4.42 9.49
N SER A 90 6.73 4.16 10.19
CA SER A 90 5.58 5.08 10.26
C SER A 90 5.40 5.73 11.63
N GLY A 91 6.14 5.28 12.64
CA GLY A 91 5.95 5.64 14.04
C GLY A 91 5.25 4.55 14.85
N SER A 92 5.28 4.69 16.17
CA SER A 92 4.74 3.70 17.12
C SER A 92 3.21 3.68 17.19
N THR A 93 2.54 4.71 16.68
CA THR A 93 1.08 4.82 16.71
C THR A 93 0.50 4.39 15.38
N LEU A 94 -0.14 3.21 15.37
CA LEU A 94 -0.89 2.71 14.23
C LEU A 94 -2.01 3.70 13.84
N PRO A 95 -2.50 3.67 12.59
CA PRO A 95 -3.69 4.42 12.18
C PRO A 95 -4.85 4.22 13.17
N GLN A 96 -5.39 5.32 13.66
CA GLN A 96 -6.51 5.35 14.62
C GLN A 96 -7.79 5.74 13.90
N VAL A 97 -8.82 4.91 14.02
CA VAL A 97 -10.09 5.08 13.32
C VAL A 97 -11.19 5.41 14.32
N SER A 98 -11.99 6.44 14.07
CA SER A 98 -13.11 6.79 14.96
C SER A 98 -14.11 5.64 15.11
N SER A 99 -14.53 5.37 16.36
CA SER A 99 -15.43 4.28 16.75
C SER A 99 -16.84 4.35 16.13
N ASN A 100 -17.33 5.56 15.85
CA ASN A 100 -18.66 5.82 15.29
C ASN A 100 -18.72 5.78 13.74
N GLY A 101 -17.73 5.16 13.08
CA GLY A 101 -17.63 5.11 11.63
C GLY A 101 -16.61 6.11 11.10
N GLY A 102 -15.34 5.75 11.21
CA GLY A 102 -14.21 6.54 10.72
C GLY A 102 -13.70 6.10 9.35
N SER A 103 -12.51 6.59 8.99
CA SER A 103 -11.90 6.27 7.69
C SER A 103 -10.39 6.19 7.77
N ILE A 104 -9.83 5.40 6.86
CA ILE A 104 -8.40 5.37 6.59
C ILE A 104 -8.17 6.06 5.24
N SER A 105 -7.31 7.06 5.24
CA SER A 105 -6.87 7.76 4.04
C SER A 105 -5.39 7.50 3.81
N GLY A 106 -4.96 7.48 2.56
CA GLY A 106 -3.57 7.21 2.26
C GLY A 106 -3.21 7.35 0.81
N THR A 107 -2.02 6.86 0.50
CA THR A 107 -1.42 6.89 -0.82
C THR A 107 -1.27 5.48 -1.35
N PHE A 108 -1.88 5.21 -2.51
CA PHE A 108 -1.62 4.03 -3.30
C PHE A 108 -0.64 4.39 -4.42
N HIS A 109 0.55 3.79 -4.38
CA HIS A 109 1.60 4.03 -5.36
C HIS A 109 1.52 2.97 -6.46
N ILE A 110 1.25 3.42 -7.70
CA ILE A 110 1.27 2.58 -8.90
C ILE A 110 2.66 2.65 -9.51
N VAL A 111 3.41 1.55 -9.42
CA VAL A 111 4.73 1.43 -10.05
C VAL A 111 4.57 1.10 -11.54
N THR A 112 3.71 0.12 -11.87
CA THR A 112 3.47 -0.35 -13.24
C THR A 112 2.00 -0.34 -13.64
N THR A 113 1.74 -0.38 -14.94
CA THR A 113 0.38 -0.26 -15.50
C THR A 113 -0.64 -1.26 -14.97
N ASP A 114 -0.23 -2.40 -14.44
CA ASP A 114 -1.06 -3.46 -13.85
C ASP A 114 -1.20 -3.41 -12.32
N GLY A 115 -0.51 -2.49 -11.66
CA GLY A 115 -0.69 -2.22 -10.23
C GLY A 115 -1.92 -1.36 -9.92
N ALA A 116 -2.64 -0.89 -10.94
CA ALA A 116 -3.68 0.11 -10.83
C ALA A 116 -4.97 -0.41 -10.17
N GLY A 117 -5.95 0.46 -9.98
CA GLY A 117 -7.25 0.09 -9.42
C GLY A 117 -8.28 -0.42 -10.45
N PRO A 118 -9.57 -0.42 -10.10
CA PRO A 118 -10.12 -0.12 -8.77
C PRO A 118 -9.65 -1.12 -7.72
N VAL A 119 -9.57 -0.70 -6.45
CA VAL A 119 -9.22 -1.56 -5.32
C VAL A 119 -10.46 -1.98 -4.53
N SER A 120 -10.32 -3.04 -3.74
CA SER A 120 -11.31 -3.48 -2.75
C SER A 120 -10.63 -3.64 -1.41
N ALA A 121 -11.39 -3.41 -0.34
CA ALA A 121 -10.90 -3.46 1.03
C ALA A 121 -11.67 -4.48 1.87
N MET A 122 -10.96 -5.28 2.66
CA MET A 122 -11.53 -6.29 3.55
C MET A 122 -10.85 -6.21 4.91
N ILE A 123 -11.63 -6.15 5.98
CA ILE A 123 -11.17 -6.01 7.37
C ILE A 123 -11.21 -7.37 8.05
N ASP A 124 -10.11 -7.77 8.67
CA ASP A 124 -10.01 -8.87 9.62
C ASP A 124 -9.82 -8.30 11.03
N SER A 125 -10.81 -8.53 11.90
CA SER A 125 -10.81 -8.06 13.29
C SER A 125 -9.76 -8.75 14.17
N SER A 126 -9.31 -9.95 13.79
CA SER A 126 -8.38 -10.75 14.57
C SER A 126 -6.90 -10.44 14.31
N ALA A 127 -6.61 -9.63 13.29
CA ALA A 127 -5.26 -9.35 12.79
C ALA A 127 -4.40 -10.62 12.57
N THR A 128 -5.02 -11.69 12.03
CA THR A 128 -4.32 -12.94 11.70
C THR A 128 -4.18 -13.15 10.19
N GLY A 129 -4.90 -12.35 9.39
CA GLY A 129 -5.02 -12.51 7.95
C GLY A 129 -6.24 -13.34 7.53
N ALA A 130 -7.24 -13.49 8.41
CA ALA A 130 -8.46 -14.27 8.21
C ALA A 130 -9.56 -13.51 7.44
N PHE A 131 -9.21 -12.94 6.30
CA PHE A 131 -10.10 -12.07 5.51
C PHE A 131 -11.33 -12.77 4.91
N ALA A 132 -11.35 -14.09 4.82
CA ALA A 132 -12.54 -14.83 4.36
C ALA A 132 -13.74 -14.63 5.29
N ASN A 133 -13.49 -14.45 6.59
CA ASN A 133 -14.51 -14.16 7.61
C ASN A 133 -14.61 -12.66 7.95
N GLY A 134 -13.90 -11.83 7.18
CA GLY A 134 -13.80 -10.41 7.45
C GLY A 134 -15.06 -9.62 7.08
N VAL A 135 -14.98 -8.31 7.23
CA VAL A 135 -16.01 -7.37 6.81
C VAL A 135 -15.50 -6.52 5.66
N LYS A 136 -16.30 -6.38 4.60
CA LYS A 136 -15.93 -5.53 3.46
C LYS A 136 -16.02 -4.05 3.87
N ALA A 137 -14.96 -3.30 3.59
CA ALA A 137 -14.90 -1.86 3.81
C ALA A 137 -15.23 -1.10 2.52
N ASN A 138 -15.80 0.10 2.65
CA ASN A 138 -16.24 0.90 1.52
C ASN A 138 -15.09 1.79 1.02
N VAL A 139 -14.71 1.67 -0.26
CA VAL A 139 -13.66 2.51 -0.86
C VAL A 139 -14.34 3.75 -1.47
N VAL A 140 -14.18 4.91 -0.85
CA VAL A 140 -14.85 6.16 -1.26
C VAL A 140 -13.99 7.03 -2.17
N THR A 141 -12.66 6.94 -2.04
CA THR A 141 -11.73 7.49 -3.02
C THR A 141 -10.91 6.32 -3.53
N ASP A 142 -11.14 5.96 -4.79
CA ASP A 142 -10.57 4.76 -5.39
C ASP A 142 -9.37 5.10 -6.29
N VAL A 143 -8.50 4.12 -6.44
CA VAL A 143 -7.33 4.18 -7.31
C VAL A 143 -7.81 4.06 -8.75
N PRO A 144 -7.39 4.94 -9.67
CA PRO A 144 -7.83 4.86 -11.05
C PRO A 144 -7.35 3.56 -11.70
N GLY A 145 -8.20 2.98 -12.52
CA GLY A 145 -7.85 1.84 -13.36
C GLY A 145 -9.07 1.09 -13.83
N ASN A 146 -8.82 0.03 -14.61
CA ASN A 146 -9.84 -0.88 -15.12
C ASN A 146 -9.32 -2.31 -14.99
N LYS A 147 -9.93 -3.10 -14.10
CA LYS A 147 -9.50 -4.48 -13.77
C LYS A 147 -8.01 -4.57 -13.40
N GLY A 148 -7.53 -3.58 -12.66
CA GLY A 148 -6.14 -3.47 -12.28
C GLY A 148 -5.23 -2.79 -13.28
N ASN A 149 -5.75 -2.21 -14.37
CA ASN A 149 -4.93 -1.67 -15.46
C ASN A 149 -5.10 -0.16 -15.67
N ILE A 150 -4.00 0.53 -15.94
CA ILE A 150 -3.93 1.94 -16.34
C ILE A 150 -2.99 2.08 -17.55
N LYS A 151 -3.04 3.20 -18.26
CA LYS A 151 -2.05 3.52 -19.31
C LYS A 151 -0.77 4.08 -18.67
N PRO A 152 0.39 4.03 -19.35
CA PRO A 152 1.65 4.61 -18.83
C PRO A 152 1.56 6.09 -18.45
N ASN A 153 0.62 6.82 -19.07
CA ASN A 153 0.37 8.24 -18.78
C ASN A 153 -0.65 8.47 -17.64
N GLY A 154 -1.00 7.45 -16.86
CA GLY A 154 -1.96 7.57 -15.75
C GLY A 154 -3.44 7.64 -16.16
N SER A 155 -3.76 7.48 -17.44
CA SER A 155 -5.16 7.48 -17.90
C SER A 155 -5.80 6.09 -17.85
N VAL A 156 -7.06 6.00 -17.43
CA VAL A 156 -7.81 4.73 -17.43
C VAL A 156 -8.08 4.26 -18.87
N PRO A 157 -7.78 3.00 -19.23
CA PRO A 157 -8.07 2.47 -20.56
C PRO A 157 -9.58 2.26 -20.74
N ARG A 158 -10.18 3.06 -21.63
CA ARG A 158 -11.62 3.02 -21.96
C ARG A 158 -11.98 2.19 -23.19
N GLY A 159 -11.02 1.55 -23.86
CA GLY A 159 -11.23 0.83 -25.11
C GLY A 159 -10.87 -0.65 -25.03
N LEU A 160 -11.73 -1.51 -25.61
CA LEU A 160 -11.46 -2.95 -25.76
C LEU A 160 -10.14 -3.22 -26.49
N SER A 161 -9.73 -2.34 -27.41
CA SER A 161 -8.52 -2.50 -28.22
C SER A 161 -7.24 -2.59 -27.39
N TYR A 162 -7.06 -1.75 -26.36
CA TYR A 162 -5.87 -1.79 -25.50
C TYR A 162 -5.84 -3.06 -24.65
N LEU A 163 -6.99 -3.43 -24.06
CA LEU A 163 -7.10 -4.63 -23.25
C LEU A 163 -6.92 -5.90 -24.09
N ALA A 164 -7.42 -5.90 -25.34
CA ALA A 164 -7.25 -6.97 -26.30
C ALA A 164 -5.80 -7.09 -26.80
N LEU A 165 -5.13 -5.97 -27.11
CA LEU A 165 -3.70 -5.96 -27.45
C LEU A 165 -2.85 -6.51 -26.29
N ARG A 166 -3.18 -6.16 -25.05
CA ARG A 166 -2.49 -6.64 -23.85
C ARG A 166 -2.76 -8.12 -23.58
N ALA A 167 -4.00 -8.56 -23.75
CA ALA A 167 -4.38 -9.98 -23.65
C ALA A 167 -3.67 -10.84 -24.71
N ARG A 168 -3.32 -10.25 -25.85
CA ARG A 168 -2.56 -10.90 -26.93
C ARG A 168 -1.05 -10.68 -26.84
N SER A 169 -0.54 -10.11 -25.74
CA SER A 169 0.89 -9.81 -25.54
C SER A 169 1.53 -8.90 -26.60
N ILE A 170 0.71 -8.13 -27.33
CA ILE A 170 1.18 -7.20 -28.38
C ILE A 170 1.69 -5.88 -27.76
N VAL A 171 1.25 -5.55 -26.54
CA VAL A 171 1.77 -4.42 -25.76
C VAL A 171 2.41 -4.91 -24.47
N ALA A 172 3.41 -4.16 -23.99
CA ALA A 172 4.14 -4.48 -22.77
C ALA A 172 3.18 -4.79 -21.61
N ARG A 173 3.42 -5.93 -20.96
CA ARG A 173 2.57 -6.46 -19.91
C ARG A 173 2.59 -5.63 -18.64
N ALA A 174 3.61 -4.79 -18.42
CA ALA A 174 3.74 -3.88 -17.28
C ALA A 174 4.69 -2.75 -17.68
N ALA A 175 4.14 -1.59 -18.01
CA ALA A 175 4.94 -0.40 -18.30
C ALA A 175 5.03 0.49 -17.05
N ASN A 176 6.13 1.24 -16.89
CA ASN A 176 6.28 2.16 -15.77
C ASN A 176 5.17 3.21 -15.76
N VAL A 177 4.69 3.51 -14.56
CA VAL A 177 3.78 4.62 -14.26
C VAL A 177 4.42 5.48 -13.17
N ASN A 178 4.81 4.88 -12.04
CA ASN A 178 5.43 5.53 -10.88
C ASN A 178 4.67 6.78 -10.41
N GLN A 179 3.39 6.60 -10.09
CA GLN A 179 2.50 7.69 -9.67
C GLN A 179 1.76 7.35 -8.38
N ASP A 180 1.55 8.37 -7.57
CA ASP A 180 0.78 8.30 -6.33
C ASP A 180 -0.66 8.72 -6.57
N TYR A 181 -1.58 7.94 -6.01
CA TYR A 181 -3.01 8.22 -6.05
C TYR A 181 -3.59 8.19 -4.64
N PRO A 182 -4.47 9.14 -4.29
CA PRO A 182 -5.15 9.10 -3.00
C PRO A 182 -6.09 7.90 -2.96
N VAL A 183 -6.12 7.22 -1.82
CA VAL A 183 -7.12 6.20 -1.51
C VAL A 183 -7.76 6.55 -0.18
N LYS A 184 -9.08 6.42 -0.10
CA LYS A 184 -9.83 6.63 1.14
C LYS A 184 -10.85 5.52 1.30
N ILE A 185 -10.84 4.89 2.47
CA ILE A 185 -11.62 3.70 2.80
C ILE A 185 -12.34 3.96 4.11
N GLU A 186 -13.66 3.84 4.09
CA GLU A 186 -14.50 3.93 5.28
C GLU A 186 -14.48 2.60 6.02
N VAL A 187 -14.25 2.69 7.33
CA VAL A 187 -14.36 1.55 8.23
C VAL A 187 -15.81 1.48 8.71
N PRO A 188 -16.50 0.34 8.56
CA PRO A 188 -17.88 0.20 9.01
C PRO A 188 -18.04 0.55 10.49
N ALA A 189 -19.10 1.27 10.83
CA ALA A 189 -19.44 1.56 12.22
C ALA A 189 -19.60 0.26 13.02
N GLY A 190 -19.17 0.26 14.28
CA GLY A 190 -19.19 -0.94 15.13
C GLY A 190 -18.08 -1.96 14.82
N THR A 191 -17.12 -1.65 13.96
CA THR A 191 -15.92 -2.47 13.79
C THR A 191 -15.17 -2.60 15.11
N THR A 192 -14.88 -3.83 15.54
CA THR A 192 -14.11 -4.13 16.74
C THR A 192 -12.81 -4.84 16.37
N CYS A 193 -11.70 -4.39 16.92
CA CYS A 193 -10.40 -5.00 16.74
C CYS A 193 -10.02 -5.80 17.98
N THR A 194 -9.70 -7.08 17.79
CA THR A 194 -9.36 -8.02 18.87
C THR A 194 -7.96 -8.61 18.72
N GLY A 195 -7.31 -8.35 17.57
CA GLY A 195 -5.99 -8.85 17.28
C GLY A 195 -4.90 -8.25 18.15
N THR A 196 -3.80 -8.98 18.26
CA THR A 196 -2.56 -8.50 18.86
C THR A 196 -1.43 -8.71 17.87
N ALA A 197 -0.69 -7.65 17.57
CA ALA A 197 0.38 -7.72 16.60
C ALA A 197 1.41 -6.60 16.82
N GLY A 198 2.70 -6.92 16.67
CA GLY A 198 3.79 -5.96 16.91
C GLY A 198 3.84 -5.39 18.34
N GLY A 199 3.29 -6.10 19.34
CA GLY A 199 3.18 -5.60 20.72
C GLY A 199 2.02 -4.63 20.94
N GLN A 200 1.21 -4.35 19.91
CA GLN A 200 -0.02 -3.56 20.02
C GLN A 200 -1.22 -4.50 20.20
N SER A 201 -2.15 -4.12 21.08
CA SER A 201 -3.44 -4.79 21.26
C SER A 201 -4.54 -4.05 20.49
N ASN A 202 -5.72 -4.66 20.34
CA ASN A 202 -6.86 -4.07 19.64
C ASN A 202 -6.54 -3.70 18.19
N VAL A 203 -5.78 -4.58 17.52
CA VAL A 203 -5.36 -4.39 16.12
C VAL A 203 -6.33 -5.10 15.18
N CYS A 204 -6.72 -4.41 14.12
CA CYS A 204 -7.35 -5.00 12.95
C CYS A 204 -6.36 -5.01 11.79
N PHE A 205 -6.56 -5.92 10.86
CA PHE A 205 -5.95 -5.85 9.53
C PHE A 205 -6.94 -5.43 8.48
N MET A 206 -6.50 -4.62 7.53
CA MET A 206 -7.25 -4.29 6.32
C MET A 206 -6.43 -4.67 5.10
N LYS A 207 -6.93 -5.63 4.34
CA LYS A 207 -6.41 -6.00 3.04
C LYS A 207 -6.99 -5.06 2.00
N ILE A 208 -6.12 -4.39 1.25
CA ILE A 208 -6.46 -3.49 0.15
C ILE A 208 -5.82 -4.07 -1.09
N ALA A 209 -6.62 -4.50 -2.07
CA ALA A 209 -6.08 -5.07 -3.30
C ALA A 209 -6.95 -4.78 -4.52
N ASN A 210 -6.31 -4.70 -5.68
CA ASN A 210 -7.02 -4.74 -6.96
C ASN A 210 -7.45 -6.17 -7.33
N SER A 211 -8.11 -6.34 -8.48
CA SER A 211 -8.59 -7.65 -8.97
C SER A 211 -7.81 -8.16 -10.19
N ASN A 212 -6.53 -7.79 -10.32
CA ASN A 212 -5.73 -8.16 -11.48
C ASN A 212 -5.41 -9.66 -11.49
N LYS A 213 -5.66 -10.33 -12.62
CA LYS A 213 -5.41 -11.78 -12.79
C LYS A 213 -3.92 -12.14 -12.86
N ALA A 214 -3.06 -11.19 -13.21
CA ALA A 214 -1.61 -11.41 -13.15
C ALA A 214 -1.16 -11.63 -11.70
N GLY A 215 -1.84 -11.01 -10.75
CA GLY A 215 -1.63 -11.09 -9.32
C GLY A 215 -2.41 -9.94 -8.72
N PRO A 216 -3.24 -10.12 -7.70
CA PRO A 216 -3.82 -8.97 -7.04
C PRO A 216 -2.73 -8.21 -6.28
N PHE A 217 -2.67 -6.90 -6.50
CA PHE A 217 -1.66 -6.02 -5.90
C PHE A 217 -2.27 -5.05 -4.92
N GLY A 218 -1.49 -4.71 -3.89
CA GLY A 218 -1.81 -3.70 -2.90
C GLY A 218 -1.04 -3.96 -1.62
N GLY A 219 -1.74 -4.28 -0.53
CA GLY A 219 -1.12 -4.63 0.74
C GLY A 219 -2.11 -4.88 1.86
N VAL A 220 -1.59 -5.30 3.00
CA VAL A 220 -2.34 -5.37 4.26
C VAL A 220 -1.81 -4.28 5.17
N ILE A 221 -2.69 -3.46 5.73
CA ILE A 221 -2.34 -2.46 6.75
C ILE A 221 -2.86 -2.90 8.12
N ALA A 222 -2.19 -2.43 9.17
CA ALA A 222 -2.67 -2.54 10.55
C ALA A 222 -3.32 -1.23 10.97
N PHE A 223 -4.39 -1.29 11.76
CA PHE A 223 -5.04 -0.13 12.34
C PHE A 223 -5.72 -0.50 13.66
N GLN A 224 -6.12 0.51 14.43
CA GLN A 224 -6.85 0.37 15.68
C GLN A 224 -8.06 1.28 15.67
N MET A 225 -9.08 0.93 16.48
CA MET A 225 -10.18 1.84 16.74
C MET A 225 -9.76 2.82 17.85
N ALA A 226 -9.86 4.12 17.56
CA ALA A 226 -9.82 5.15 18.58
C ALA A 226 -10.93 4.84 19.61
N ASP A 227 -10.62 5.01 20.89
CA ASP A 227 -11.43 4.63 22.07
C ASP A 227 -11.17 3.22 22.65
N ALA A 228 -10.43 2.33 21.96
CA ALA A 228 -10.01 1.04 22.54
C ALA A 228 -8.55 1.02 23.05
N GLY A 229 -7.78 2.09 22.83
CA GLY A 229 -6.32 2.13 23.07
C GLY A 229 -5.79 3.39 23.76
N ALA A 230 -6.64 4.26 24.31
CA ALA A 230 -6.21 5.47 25.01
C ALA A 230 -5.66 5.16 26.42
N ALA A 231 -4.64 4.33 26.51
CA ALA A 231 -3.81 4.15 27.70
C ALA A 231 -2.36 3.80 27.32
N ALA A 232 -1.75 4.54 26.39
CA ALA A 232 -0.29 4.64 26.28
C ALA A 232 0.13 5.84 25.42
N GLY A 233 0.43 6.98 26.08
CA GLY A 233 1.50 7.88 25.65
C GLY A 233 1.32 8.74 24.42
N ALA A 234 0.24 9.52 24.31
CA ALA A 234 0.24 10.71 23.45
C ALA A 234 0.89 11.88 24.20
N THR A 235 2.20 12.07 24.03
CA THR A 235 2.79 13.41 24.23
C THR A 235 2.58 14.19 22.95
N THR A 236 1.81 15.26 23.07
CA THR A 236 1.52 16.24 22.02
C THR A 236 2.81 16.94 21.58
N ALA A 237 3.23 16.70 20.34
CA ALA A 237 4.15 17.59 19.65
C ALA A 237 3.50 18.02 18.32
N GLY A 238 2.72 19.10 18.40
CA GLY A 238 2.26 19.81 17.21
C GLY A 238 3.45 20.45 16.51
N ALA A 239 3.56 20.25 15.20
CA ALA A 239 4.45 21.03 14.35
C ALA A 239 3.62 21.74 13.29
N ALA A 240 3.21 22.96 13.64
CA ALA A 240 2.73 23.96 12.69
C ALA A 240 3.92 24.55 11.91
N THR A 241 3.78 24.52 10.59
CA THR A 241 4.20 25.49 9.56
C THR A 241 5.45 26.36 9.77
N ALA A 242 6.41 26.27 8.83
CA ALA A 242 7.15 27.47 8.36
C ALA A 242 7.79 27.25 6.98
N ALA A 243 7.11 27.70 5.93
CA ALA A 243 7.75 28.06 4.67
C ALA A 243 8.34 29.48 4.82
N LYS A 244 9.63 29.65 4.57
CA LYS A 244 10.21 30.99 4.35
C LYS A 244 11.18 31.00 3.18
N LYS A 245 10.70 31.57 2.08
CA LYS A 245 11.43 32.04 0.90
C LYS A 245 12.38 33.17 1.32
N ALA A 246 13.68 33.04 1.03
CA ALA A 246 14.66 34.10 1.22
C ALA A 246 15.15 34.60 -0.15
N THR A 247 14.64 35.76 -0.56
CA THR A 247 15.25 36.65 -1.57
C THR A 247 15.89 37.80 -0.80
N GLY A 248 17.21 37.97 -0.94
CA GLY A 248 17.96 39.05 -0.30
C GLY A 248 18.78 39.82 -1.34
N ALA A 249 18.40 41.07 -1.57
CA ALA A 249 19.18 42.06 -2.32
C ALA A 249 19.42 43.31 -1.45
N THR A 250 20.69 43.72 -1.44
CA THR A 250 21.26 45.08 -1.35
C THR A 250 21.06 46.00 -0.13
N LYS A 251 22.19 46.26 0.54
CA LYS A 251 22.84 47.58 0.85
C LYS A 251 23.86 47.31 1.98
N GLY A 252 25.09 47.81 2.02
CA GLY A 252 25.73 48.97 1.42
C GLY A 252 26.57 49.57 2.54
N THR A 253 27.90 49.44 2.50
CA THR A 253 28.77 50.02 3.52
C THR A 253 30.01 50.63 2.87
N ALA A 254 30.02 51.95 2.81
CA ALA A 254 31.21 52.75 2.53
C ALA A 254 32.01 52.91 3.84
N LYS A 255 33.32 52.64 3.80
CA LYS A 255 34.28 53.21 4.76
C LYS A 255 35.64 53.39 4.09
N ARG A 256 36.13 54.63 4.15
CA ARG A 256 37.43 55.14 3.65
C ARG A 256 38.56 54.79 4.63
N PHE A 257 39.80 55.06 4.18
CA PHE A 257 41.14 54.96 4.81
C PHE A 257 41.90 53.65 4.46
N ALA A 258 43.16 53.66 4.01
CA ALA A 258 44.24 54.64 4.15
C ALA A 258 45.33 54.51 3.05
N ALA A 259 46.15 55.57 2.98
CA ALA A 259 47.55 55.69 2.51
C ALA A 259 47.85 55.38 1.03
#